data_AF-A0A0G1GG68-F1
#
_entry.id   AF-A0A0G1GG68-F1
#
_cell.length_a   1.000
_cell.length_b   1.000
_cell.length_c   1.000
_cell.angle_alpha   90.00
_cell.angle_beta   90.00
_cell.angle_gamma   90.00
#
_symmetry.space_group_name_H-M   'P 1'
#
loop_
_entity.id
_entity.type
_entity.pdbx_description
1 polymer ?
#
loop_
_entity_poly.entity_id
_entity_poly.type
_entity_poly.pdbx_seq_one_letter_code
_entity_poly.pdbx_strand_id
1 'polypeptide(L)'
;MTKSARHTLVLLTSLGVIFFFASDQILANFTLQLSAALVVILIAIKHLNRRKPFHLLETVISTMAVVLVTGATGGTSSPFFFLNHFLLFEISYLLEPITCLSLSLGLMVFYLISGQTQGSAASLVPLISFIFMTPLAYLSGSLYKRLKKQPKELIR
;
A
#
# COMPACT_ATOMS: atom_id res chain seq x y z
N MET A 1 16.09 14.86 -7.27
CA MET A 1 15.27 13.86 -6.53
C MET A 1 15.70 12.45 -6.91
N THR A 2 16.00 11.61 -5.91
CA THR A 2 16.28 10.18 -6.11
C THR A 2 15.04 9.44 -6.62
N LYS A 3 15.21 8.30 -7.30
CA LYS A 3 14.09 7.49 -7.83
C LYS A 3 13.08 7.10 -6.74
N SER A 4 13.59 6.68 -5.58
CA SER A 4 12.76 6.36 -4.42
C SER A 4 11.95 7.56 -3.91
N ALA A 5 12.55 8.75 -3.84
CA ALA A 5 11.82 9.95 -3.43
C ALA A 5 10.64 10.28 -4.36
N ARG A 6 10.78 10.06 -5.67
CA ARG A 6 9.67 10.24 -6.62
C ARG A 6 8.56 9.22 -6.39
N HIS A 7 8.91 7.94 -6.20
CA HIS A 7 7.94 6.89 -5.93
C HIS A 7 7.18 7.14 -4.62
N THR A 8 7.91 7.50 -3.56
CA THR A 8 7.32 7.88 -2.28
C THR A 8 6.37 9.06 -2.43
N LEU A 9 6.76 10.12 -3.14
CA LEU A 9 5.90 11.28 -3.36
C LEU A 9 4.60 10.90 -4.08
N VAL A 10 4.71 10.08 -5.14
CA VAL A 10 3.53 9.62 -5.89
C VAL A 10 2.60 8.78 -5.02
N LEU A 11 3.13 7.87 -4.20
CA LEU A 11 2.31 7.04 -3.30
C LEU A 11 1.65 7.87 -2.20
N LEU A 12 2.37 8.81 -1.58
CA LEU A 12 1.77 9.71 -0.59
C LEU A 12 0.71 10.62 -1.22
N THR A 13 0.93 11.07 -2.45
CA THR A 13 -0.09 11.81 -3.22
C THR A 13 -1.33 10.96 -3.44
N SER A 14 -1.18 9.66 -3.75
CA SER A 14 -2.32 8.75 -3.89
C SER A 14 -3.14 8.62 -2.60
N LEU A 15 -2.49 8.59 -1.43
CA LEU A 15 -3.20 8.64 -0.14
C LEU A 15 -3.96 9.95 0.04
N GLY A 16 -3.38 11.08 -0.37
CA GLY A 16 -4.07 12.38 -0.36
C GLY A 16 -5.30 12.42 -1.25
N VAL A 17 -5.23 11.83 -2.45
CA VAL A 17 -6.38 11.69 -3.36
C VAL A 17 -7.50 10.86 -2.72
N ILE A 18 -7.15 9.73 -2.09
CA ILE A 18 -8.13 8.89 -1.38
C ILE A 18 -8.74 9.65 -0.20
N PHE A 19 -7.91 10.40 0.56
CA PHE A 19 -8.39 11.18 1.68
C PHE A 19 -9.44 12.20 1.23
N PHE A 20 -9.18 12.91 0.13
CA PHE A 20 -10.14 13.84 -0.45
C PHE A 20 -11.41 13.12 -0.92
N PHE A 21 -11.26 11.98 -1.61
CA PHE A 21 -12.39 11.18 -2.08
C PHE A 21 -13.28 10.67 -0.94
N ALA A 22 -12.67 10.17 0.14
CA ALA A 22 -13.38 9.62 1.30
C ALA A 22 -14.00 10.69 2.20
N SER A 23 -13.51 11.93 2.12
CA SER A 23 -14.04 13.06 2.90
C SER A 23 -15.30 13.67 2.27
N ASP A 24 -15.57 13.40 1.00
CA ASP A 24 -16.75 13.90 0.30
C ASP A 24 -17.96 12.97 0.51
N GLN A 25 -19.09 13.54 0.91
CA GLN A 25 -20.29 12.79 1.30
C GLN A 25 -20.96 12.05 0.13
N ILE A 26 -20.80 12.53 -1.11
CA ILE A 26 -21.40 11.91 -2.30
C ILE A 26 -20.46 10.82 -2.81
N LEU A 27 -19.18 11.13 -2.97
CA LEU A 27 -18.17 10.22 -3.50
C LEU A 27 -17.93 9.02 -2.57
N ALA A 28 -18.00 9.21 -1.25
CA ALA A 28 -17.82 8.14 -0.28
C ALA A 28 -18.79 6.96 -0.48
N ASN A 29 -20.00 7.19 -1.01
CA ASN A 29 -20.97 6.13 -1.31
C ASN A 29 -20.52 5.18 -2.43
N PHE A 30 -19.56 5.62 -3.25
CA PHE A 30 -19.01 4.86 -4.36
C PHE A 30 -17.67 4.21 -4.03
N THR A 31 -17.22 4.26 -2.76
CA THR A 31 -15.91 3.75 -2.34
C THR A 31 -15.72 2.27 -2.66
N LEU A 32 -16.74 1.44 -2.44
CA LEU A 32 -16.65 0.00 -2.68
C LEU A 32 -16.66 -0.32 -4.19
N GLN A 33 -17.44 0.42 -4.98
CA GLN A 33 -17.50 0.29 -6.42
C GLN A 33 -16.18 0.74 -7.06
N LEU A 34 -15.60 1.85 -6.58
CA LEU A 34 -14.30 2.33 -7.02
C LEU A 34 -13.20 1.33 -6.68
N SER A 35 -13.18 0.78 -5.47
CA SER A 35 -12.17 -0.20 -5.10
C SER A 35 -12.27 -1.48 -5.93
N ALA A 36 -13.47 -1.98 -6.19
CA ALA A 36 -13.70 -3.10 -7.10
C ALA A 36 -13.22 -2.78 -8.53
N ALA A 37 -13.55 -1.59 -9.06
CA ALA A 37 -13.08 -1.15 -10.36
C ALA A 37 -11.55 -1.09 -10.44
N LEU A 38 -10.88 -0.56 -9.41
CA LEU A 38 -9.41 -0.51 -9.34
C LEU A 38 -8.80 -1.91 -9.34
N VAL A 39 -9.37 -2.87 -8.62
CA VAL A 39 -8.91 -4.27 -8.63
C VAL A 39 -9.08 -4.90 -10.01
N VAL A 40 -10.23 -4.69 -10.66
CA VAL A 40 -10.46 -5.18 -12.04
C VAL A 40 -9.44 -4.56 -13.01
N ILE A 41 -9.19 -3.26 -12.92
CA ILE A 41 -8.18 -2.56 -13.72
C ILE A 41 -6.80 -3.13 -13.47
N LEU A 42 -6.42 -3.38 -12.21
CA LEU A 42 -5.13 -3.98 -11.85
C LEU A 42 -4.96 -5.35 -12.51
N ILE A 43 -5.98 -6.21 -12.43
CA ILE A 43 -5.99 -7.53 -13.06
C ILE A 43 -5.88 -7.41 -14.58
N ALA A 44 -6.64 -6.50 -15.19
CA ALA A 44 -6.63 -6.27 -16.64
C ALA A 44 -5.26 -5.79 -17.14
N ILE A 45 -4.65 -4.82 -16.45
CA ILE A 45 -3.30 -4.32 -16.75
C ILE A 45 -2.30 -5.48 -16.66
N LYS A 46 -2.36 -6.28 -15.59
CA LYS A 46 -1.44 -7.39 -15.40
C LYS A 46 -1.61 -8.47 -16.47
N HIS A 47 -2.85 -8.75 -16.84
CA HIS A 47 -3.19 -9.73 -17.87
C HIS A 47 -2.70 -9.29 -19.25
N LEU A 48 -2.75 -7.99 -19.56
CA LEU A 48 -2.29 -7.45 -20.84
C LEU A 48 -0.76 -7.31 -20.88
N ASN A 49 -0.13 -6.92 -19.77
CA ASN A 49 1.30 -6.65 -19.68
C ASN A 49 2.12 -7.84 -19.12
N ARG A 50 1.76 -9.09 -19.43
CA ARG A 50 2.36 -10.31 -18.82
C ARG A 50 3.89 -10.36 -18.79
N ARG A 51 4.57 -9.67 -19.73
CA ARG A 51 6.03 -9.67 -19.87
C ARG A 51 6.74 -8.50 -19.19
N LYS A 52 6.02 -7.47 -18.73
CA LYS A 52 6.64 -6.30 -18.10
C LYS A 52 6.73 -6.52 -16.58
N PRO A 53 7.85 -6.11 -15.96
CA PRO A 53 7.95 -6.13 -14.51
C PRO A 53 6.89 -5.21 -13.92
N PHE A 54 6.41 -5.54 -12.71
CA PHE A 54 5.44 -4.71 -12.03
C PHE A 54 5.98 -3.27 -11.87
N HIS A 55 5.18 -2.27 -12.21
CA HIS A 55 5.55 -0.85 -12.28
C HIS A 55 4.85 0.01 -11.22
N LEU A 56 5.32 1.26 -11.05
CA LEU A 56 4.77 2.24 -10.12
C LEU A 56 3.25 2.40 -10.20
N LEU A 57 2.67 2.37 -11.40
CA LEU A 57 1.22 2.53 -11.61
C LEU A 57 0.41 1.41 -10.94
N GLU A 58 0.85 0.16 -11.07
CA GLU A 58 0.18 -0.98 -10.46
C GLU A 58 0.24 -0.89 -8.94
N THR A 59 1.38 -0.45 -8.39
CA THR A 59 1.53 -0.22 -6.94
C THR A 59 0.66 0.93 -6.44
N VAL A 60 0.47 1.99 -7.22
CA VAL A 60 -0.47 3.09 -6.90
C VAL A 60 -1.90 2.56 -6.87
N ILE A 61 -2.31 1.81 -7.88
CA ILE A 61 -3.65 1.22 -7.95
C ILE A 61 -3.88 0.24 -6.79
N SER A 62 -2.90 -0.62 -6.47
CA SER A 62 -2.96 -1.53 -5.32
C SER A 62 -3.10 -0.76 -4.01
N THR A 63 -2.28 0.28 -3.80
CA THR A 63 -2.35 1.17 -2.63
C THR A 63 -3.75 1.77 -2.50
N MET A 64 -4.28 2.32 -3.59
CA MET A 64 -5.61 2.92 -3.59
C MET A 64 -6.71 1.92 -3.27
N ALA A 65 -6.69 0.76 -3.92
CA ALA A 65 -7.68 -0.28 -3.71
C ALA A 65 -7.68 -0.77 -2.26
N VAL A 66 -6.51 -1.06 -1.70
CA VAL A 66 -6.37 -1.56 -0.31
C VAL A 66 -6.90 -0.54 0.69
N VAL A 67 -6.51 0.73 0.57
CA VAL A 67 -6.93 1.78 1.51
C VAL A 67 -8.43 2.08 1.38
N LEU A 68 -8.99 2.09 0.17
CA LEU A 68 -10.43 2.27 -0.04
C LEU A 68 -11.25 1.11 0.55
N VAL A 69 -10.84 -0.15 0.32
CA VAL A 69 -11.53 -1.32 0.88
C VAL A 69 -11.51 -1.29 2.40
N THR A 70 -10.34 -1.04 2.99
CA THR A 70 -10.19 -1.05 4.44
C THR A 70 -10.90 0.12 5.10
N GLY A 71 -10.87 1.32 4.52
CA GLY A 71 -11.68 2.45 4.94
C GLY A 71 -13.19 2.16 4.89
N ALA A 72 -13.70 1.61 3.79
CA ALA A 72 -15.12 1.30 3.63
C ALA A 72 -15.62 0.16 4.55
N THR A 73 -14.73 -0.68 5.07
CA THR A 73 -15.09 -1.89 5.85
C THR A 73 -14.77 -1.76 7.35
N GLY A 74 -14.66 -0.53 7.85
CA GLY A 74 -14.49 -0.24 9.28
C GLY A 74 -13.10 0.22 9.69
N GLY A 75 -12.27 0.66 8.74
CA GLY A 75 -11.00 1.32 9.00
C GLY A 75 -9.99 0.40 9.68
N THR A 76 -9.45 0.83 10.82
CA THR A 76 -8.47 0.04 11.56
C THR A 76 -9.06 -1.24 12.16
N SER A 77 -10.37 -1.29 12.42
CA SER A 77 -11.04 -2.49 12.93
C SER A 77 -11.55 -3.42 11.82
N SER A 78 -11.26 -3.09 10.55
CA SER A 78 -11.66 -3.91 9.42
C SER A 78 -10.97 -5.29 9.47
N PRO A 79 -11.70 -6.39 9.19
CA PRO A 79 -11.07 -7.69 9.01
C PRO A 79 -10.12 -7.72 7.81
N PHE A 80 -10.20 -6.74 6.90
CA PHE A 80 -9.30 -6.58 5.76
C PHE A 80 -8.08 -5.72 6.05
N PHE A 81 -7.93 -5.18 7.27
CA PHE A 81 -6.81 -4.29 7.60
C PHE A 81 -5.43 -4.94 7.35
N PHE A 82 -5.35 -6.27 7.46
CA PHE A 82 -4.14 -7.04 7.15
C PHE A 82 -3.63 -6.80 5.71
N LEU A 83 -4.47 -6.40 4.76
CA LEU A 83 -4.08 -6.06 3.40
C LEU A 83 -3.08 -4.89 3.35
N ASN A 84 -3.17 -3.93 4.29
CA ASN A 84 -2.17 -2.86 4.39
C ASN A 84 -0.78 -3.42 4.72
N HIS A 85 -0.70 -4.50 5.48
CA HIS A 85 0.58 -5.16 5.75
C HIS A 85 1.13 -5.83 4.49
N PHE A 86 0.30 -6.56 3.75
CA PHE A 86 0.69 -7.13 2.45
C PHE A 86 1.14 -6.06 1.46
N LEU A 87 0.48 -4.89 1.46
CA LEU A 87 0.87 -3.75 0.63
C LEU A 87 2.29 -3.26 0.95
N LEU A 88 2.70 -3.23 2.23
CA LEU A 88 4.08 -2.88 2.61
C LEU A 88 5.09 -3.87 2.04
N PHE A 89 4.79 -5.17 2.09
CA PHE A 89 5.64 -6.21 1.47
C PHE A 89 5.67 -6.06 -0.05
N GLU A 90 4.51 -5.85 -0.69
CA GLU A 90 4.40 -5.60 -2.12
C GLU A 90 5.34 -4.46 -2.54
N ILE A 91 5.23 -3.30 -1.90
CA ILE A 91 6.06 -2.13 -2.21
C ILE A 91 7.54 -2.41 -2.00
N SER A 92 7.90 -3.12 -0.93
CA SER A 92 9.31 -3.43 -0.65
C SER A 92 9.92 -4.37 -1.70
N TYR A 93 9.13 -5.29 -2.25
CA TYR A 93 9.55 -6.20 -3.33
C TYR A 93 9.58 -5.53 -4.71
N LEU A 94 8.55 -4.73 -5.03
CA LEU A 94 8.35 -4.14 -6.35
C LEU A 94 9.15 -2.84 -6.54
N LEU A 95 9.11 -1.95 -5.55
CA LEU A 95 9.78 -0.65 -5.52
C LEU A 95 10.96 -0.71 -4.54
N GLU A 96 11.58 0.42 -4.22
CA GLU A 96 12.67 0.51 -3.26
C GLU A 96 12.20 0.19 -1.82
N PRO A 97 12.90 -0.67 -1.06
CA PRO A 97 12.49 -1.04 0.30
C PRO A 97 12.26 0.17 1.20
N ILE A 98 13.08 1.22 1.08
CA ILE A 98 12.91 2.45 1.87
C ILE A 98 11.53 3.12 1.65
N THR A 99 10.89 2.92 0.49
CA THR A 99 9.58 3.49 0.18
C THR A 99 8.47 2.85 1.02
N CYS A 100 8.61 1.60 1.49
CA CYS A 100 7.63 1.00 2.39
C CYS A 100 7.63 1.67 3.77
N LEU A 101 8.79 2.17 4.24
CA LEU A 101 8.89 2.93 5.49
C LEU A 101 8.11 4.24 5.42
N SER A 102 8.30 4.99 4.34
CA SER A 102 7.56 6.24 4.12
C SER A 102 6.06 5.98 3.96
N LEU A 103 5.67 4.93 3.23
CA LEU A 103 4.24 4.63 3.09
C LEU A 103 3.62 4.19 4.41
N SER A 104 4.31 3.38 5.22
CA SER A 104 3.81 2.99 6.54
C SER A 104 3.47 4.20 7.39
N LEU A 105 4.37 5.19 7.45
CA LEU A 105 4.10 6.44 8.17
C LEU A 105 2.92 7.19 7.55
N GLY A 106 2.86 7.26 6.21
CA GLY A 106 1.73 7.85 5.50
C GLY A 106 0.39 7.18 5.81
N LEU A 107 0.35 5.85 5.88
CA LEU A 107 -0.84 5.07 6.24
C LEU A 107 -1.25 5.32 7.69
N MET A 108 -0.29 5.32 8.63
CA MET A 108 -0.58 5.65 10.03
C MET A 108 -1.22 7.04 10.16
N VAL A 109 -0.61 8.05 9.53
CA VAL A 109 -1.15 9.42 9.50
C VAL A 109 -2.53 9.45 8.82
N PHE A 110 -2.69 8.76 7.70
CA PHE A 110 -3.95 8.67 6.97
C PHE A 110 -5.08 8.14 7.87
N TYR A 111 -4.92 7.00 8.53
CA TYR A 111 -5.96 6.41 9.38
C TYR A 111 -6.27 7.26 10.62
N LEU A 112 -5.26 7.94 11.17
CA LEU A 112 -5.44 8.84 12.31
C LEU A 112 -6.24 10.10 11.94
N ILE A 113 -5.94 10.71 10.80
CA ILE A 113 -6.57 11.98 10.38
C ILE A 113 -7.93 11.76 9.71
N SER A 114 -8.12 10.64 9.01
CA SER A 114 -9.38 10.33 8.31
C SER A 114 -10.53 9.89 9.24
N GLY A 115 -10.33 9.85 10.56
CA GLY A 115 -11.34 9.41 11.52
C GLY A 115 -11.69 7.93 11.39
N GLN A 116 -10.84 7.14 10.73
CA GLN A 116 -11.02 5.70 10.50
C GLN A 116 -10.59 4.85 11.72
N THR A 117 -10.29 5.52 12.83
CA THR A 117 -10.13 4.93 14.17
C THR A 117 -11.48 5.07 14.89
N GLN A 118 -12.11 3.96 15.28
CA GLN A 118 -13.47 3.95 15.85
C GLN A 118 -13.55 4.51 17.30
N GLY A 119 -12.74 5.51 17.66
CA GLY A 119 -12.74 6.19 18.95
C GLY A 119 -12.27 5.36 20.16
N SER A 120 -12.06 4.05 20.01
CA SER A 120 -11.57 3.16 21.07
C SER A 120 -10.05 3.01 21.03
N ALA A 121 -9.40 2.94 22.20
CA ALA A 121 -7.97 2.63 22.31
C ALA A 121 -7.60 1.30 21.63
N ALA A 122 -8.52 0.32 21.60
CA ALA A 122 -8.33 -0.94 20.89
C ALA A 122 -8.14 -0.76 19.38
N SER A 123 -8.74 0.29 18.79
CA SER A 123 -8.64 0.59 17.37
C SER A 123 -7.26 1.14 16.95
N LEU A 124 -6.38 1.44 17.91
CA LEU A 124 -4.99 1.85 17.67
C LEU A 124 -4.03 0.67 17.58
N VAL A 125 -4.40 -0.50 18.14
CA VAL A 125 -3.56 -1.72 18.12
C VAL A 125 -3.12 -2.10 16.69
N PRO A 126 -4.00 -2.05 15.67
CA PRO A 126 -3.61 -2.34 14.29
C PRO A 126 -2.57 -1.35 13.73
N LEU A 127 -2.57 -0.09 14.18
CA LEU A 127 -1.56 0.90 13.77
C LEU A 127 -0.19 0.59 14.38
N ILE A 128 -0.15 0.04 15.60
CA ILE A 128 1.10 -0.43 16.21
C ILE A 128 1.70 -1.58 15.39
N SER A 129 0.87 -2.42 14.76
CA SER A 129 1.35 -3.50 13.88
C SER A 129 2.20 -2.99 12.72
N PHE A 130 1.99 -1.76 12.24
CA PHE A 130 2.85 -1.15 11.23
C PHE A 130 4.29 -0.95 11.72
N ILE A 131 4.51 -0.61 12.99
CA ILE A 131 5.86 -0.43 13.57
C ILE A 131 6.66 -1.73 13.47
N PHE A 132 6.00 -2.88 13.65
CA PHE A 132 6.63 -4.20 13.60
C PHE A 132 6.73 -4.76 12.17
N MET A 133 5.69 -4.57 11.36
CA MET A 133 5.63 -5.16 10.02
C MET A 133 6.47 -4.41 8.99
N THR A 134 6.65 -3.10 9.16
CA THR A 134 7.44 -2.29 8.22
C THR A 134 8.92 -2.67 8.17
N PRO A 135 9.65 -2.85 9.28
CA PRO A 135 11.04 -3.32 9.22
C PRO A 135 11.13 -4.73 8.64
N LEU A 136 10.15 -5.61 8.91
CA LEU A 136 10.08 -6.94 8.29
C LEU A 136 9.90 -6.85 6.77
N ALA A 137 8.99 -5.99 6.30
CA ALA A 137 8.79 -5.72 4.88
C ALA A 137 10.06 -5.15 4.24
N TYR A 138 10.68 -4.15 4.87
CA TYR A 138 11.93 -3.55 4.42
C TYR A 138 13.04 -4.59 4.29
N LEU A 139 13.26 -5.39 5.34
CA LEU A 139 14.29 -6.43 5.36
C LEU A 139 14.04 -7.43 4.25
N SER A 140 12.81 -7.93 4.13
CA SER A 140 12.46 -8.94 3.13
C SER A 140 12.67 -8.43 1.70
N GLY A 141 12.22 -7.21 1.39
CA GLY A 141 12.46 -6.62 0.07
C GLY A 141 13.93 -6.33 -0.20
N SER A 142 14.69 -5.94 0.82
CA SER A 142 16.13 -5.76 0.70
C SER A 142 16.86 -7.06 0.40
N LEU A 143 16.49 -8.16 1.07
CA LEU A 143 17.03 -9.51 0.84
C LEU A 143 16.66 -10.00 -0.56
N TYR A 144 15.39 -9.89 -0.94
CA TYR A 144 14.93 -10.26 -2.28
C TYR A 144 15.72 -9.56 -3.38
N LYS A 145 15.95 -8.24 -3.24
CA LYS A 145 16.75 -7.48 -4.22
C LYS A 145 18.21 -7.86 -4.25
N ARG A 146 18.81 -8.24 -3.11
CA ARG A 146 20.19 -8.74 -3.05
C ARG A 146 20.31 -10.07 -3.79
N LEU A 147 19.41 -11.00 -3.50
CA LEU A 147 19.36 -12.32 -4.15
C LEU A 147 19.13 -12.21 -5.67
N LYS A 148 18.24 -11.31 -6.11
CA LYS A 148 17.98 -11.07 -7.53
C LYS A 148 19.19 -10.47 -8.28
N LYS A 149 20.05 -9.72 -7.60
CA LYS A 149 21.25 -9.09 -8.18
C LYS A 149 22.47 -10.01 -8.16
N GLN A 150 22.48 -11.07 -7.37
CA GLN A 150 23.59 -12.02 -7.38
C GLN A 150 23.60 -12.77 -8.73
N PRO A 151 24.74 -12.75 -9.47
CA PRO A 151 24.87 -13.54 -10.68
C PRO A 151 24.76 -15.03 -10.31
N LYS A 152 24.17 -15.83 -11.21
CA LYS A 152 23.93 -17.28 -11.06
C LYS A 152 25.20 -18.15 -10.87
N GLU A 153 26.36 -17.55 -10.66
CA GLU A 153 27.66 -18.25 -10.61
C GLU A 153 27.96 -18.97 -9.29
N LEU A 154 27.13 -18.79 -8.25
CA LEU A 154 27.30 -19.49 -6.95
C LEU A 154 26.47 -20.79 -6.83
N ILE A 155 25.80 -21.21 -7.91
CA ILE A 155 25.13 -22.51 -7.99
C ILE A 155 25.81 -23.31 -9.11
N ARG A 156 27.05 -23.71 -8.86
CA ARG A 156 27.75 -24.78 -9.57
C ARG A 156 28.34 -25.72 -8.55
#